data_AF-A0A561SSQ4-F1
#
_entry.id   AF-A0A561SSQ4-F1
#
_cell.length_a   1.000
_cell.length_b   1.000
_cell.length_c   1.000
_cell.angle_alpha   90.00
_cell.angle_beta   90.00
_cell.angle_gamma   90.00
#
_symmetry.space_group_name_H-M   'P 1'
#
loop_
_entity.id
_entity.type
_entity.pdbx_description
1 polymer ?
#
loop_
_entity_poly.entity_id
_entity_poly.type
_entity_poly.pdbx_seq_one_letter_code
_entity_poly.pdbx_strand_id
1 'polypeptide(L)'
;MGQTVRFRLDEAACAELTALRSRLSGHGIATPTEPPSVIAAAAGAIPQAAQEALAAEVRLLALPSIWLETLGTVAGRPDELVLAAVVDAELLAVHGAVHDALAGRVRSPLAAYLPGTWLPHCVLASERPAEAFALLHPVPTVRARVVAVDAG
;
A
#
# COMPACT_ATOMS: atom_id res chain seq x y z
N MET A 1 8.23 15.44 6.07
CA MET A 1 7.81 14.23 5.34
C MET A 1 7.13 13.32 6.34
N GLY A 2 5.98 12.73 6.00
CA GLY A 2 5.33 11.73 6.85
C GLY A 2 6.04 10.38 6.76
N GLN A 3 5.97 9.60 7.83
CA GLN A 3 6.43 8.21 7.89
C GLN A 3 5.25 7.27 7.67
N THR A 4 5.52 6.06 7.18
CA THR A 4 4.44 5.11 6.87
C THR A 4 4.75 3.72 7.38
N VAL A 5 3.70 2.93 7.56
CA VAL A 5 3.75 1.48 7.73
C VAL A 5 3.33 0.84 6.40
N ARG A 6 4.19 -0.01 5.85
CA ARG A 6 4.01 -0.63 4.54
C ARG A 6 3.94 -2.14 4.68
N PHE A 7 3.04 -2.75 3.93
CA PHE A 7 3.06 -4.17 3.65
C PHE A 7 4.05 -4.42 2.52
N ARG A 8 5.11 -5.17 2.84
CA ARG A 8 6.07 -5.67 1.85
C ARG A 8 5.49 -6.90 1.19
N LEU A 9 5.49 -6.90 -0.13
CA LEU A 9 4.92 -7.96 -0.95
C LEU A 9 6.01 -8.98 -1.32
N ASP A 10 5.61 -10.21 -1.63
CA ASP A 10 6.53 -11.21 -2.17
C ASP A 10 7.14 -10.77 -3.52
N GLU A 11 8.24 -11.44 -3.90
CA GLU A 11 9.03 -11.08 -5.07
C GLU A 11 8.26 -11.24 -6.39
N ALA A 12 7.36 -12.22 -6.49
CA ALA A 12 6.59 -12.46 -7.70
C ALA A 12 5.59 -11.32 -7.93
N ALA A 13 4.85 -10.93 -6.90
CA ALA A 13 3.96 -9.78 -6.96
C ALA A 13 4.71 -8.47 -7.24
N CYS A 14 5.87 -8.28 -6.61
CA CYS A 14 6.72 -7.12 -6.88
C CYS A 14 7.15 -7.08 -8.35
N ALA A 15 7.53 -8.21 -8.94
CA ALA A 15 7.91 -8.30 -10.35
C ALA A 15 6.73 -7.96 -11.28
N GLU A 16 5.54 -8.48 -11.02
CA GLU A 16 4.33 -8.16 -11.79
C GLU A 16 3.97 -6.68 -11.72
N LEU A 17 3.94 -6.09 -10.52
CA LEU A 17 3.66 -4.66 -10.33
C LEU A 17 4.73 -3.77 -10.97
N THR A 18 6.00 -4.19 -10.90
CA THR A 18 7.11 -3.49 -11.56
C THR A 18 6.97 -3.54 -13.07
N ALA A 19 6.54 -4.67 -13.65
CA ALA A 19 6.30 -4.78 -15.08
C ALA A 19 5.17 -3.83 -15.55
N LEU A 20 4.10 -3.69 -14.76
CA LEU A 20 3.04 -2.70 -15.02
C LEU A 20 3.61 -1.27 -15.01
N ARG A 21 4.41 -0.92 -14.00
CA ARG A 21 5.09 0.38 -13.93
C ARG A 21 6.03 0.60 -15.12
N SER A 22 6.86 -0.37 -15.48
CA SER A 22 7.77 -0.28 -16.63
C SER A 22 7.03 -0.03 -17.94
N ARG A 23 5.86 -0.63 -18.13
CA ARG A 23 5.01 -0.36 -19.30
C ARG A 23 4.58 1.10 -19.35
N LEU A 24 4.22 1.70 -18.22
CA LEU A 24 3.87 3.12 -18.12
C LEU A 24 5.08 4.03 -18.35
N SER A 25 6.21 3.73 -17.71
CA SER A 25 7.46 4.49 -17.89
C SER A 25 7.95 4.47 -19.34
N GLY A 26 7.74 3.36 -20.06
CA GLY A 26 8.04 3.25 -21.50
C GLY A 26 7.22 4.22 -22.38
N HIS A 27 6.11 4.75 -21.87
CA HIS A 27 5.29 5.79 -22.49
C HIS A 27 5.52 7.18 -21.88
N GLY A 28 6.57 7.34 -21.07
CA GLY A 28 6.93 8.60 -20.43
C GLY A 28 5.96 9.03 -19.33
N ILE A 29 5.21 8.11 -18.73
CA ILE A 29 4.38 8.38 -17.54
C ILE A 29 5.22 8.13 -16.30
N ALA A 30 5.26 9.12 -15.39
CA ALA A 30 6.01 8.99 -14.15
C ALA A 30 5.42 7.90 -13.22
N THR A 31 6.30 7.05 -12.67
CA THR A 31 5.94 5.97 -11.76
C THR A 31 6.79 6.04 -10.50
N PRO A 32 6.31 5.52 -9.35
CA PRO A 32 7.12 5.51 -8.12
C PRO A 32 8.39 4.68 -8.29
N THR A 33 9.49 5.13 -7.67
CA THR A 33 10.82 4.50 -7.78
C THR A 33 11.08 3.49 -6.66
N GLU A 34 10.36 3.62 -5.55
CA GLU A 34 10.38 2.67 -4.45
C GLU A 34 9.74 1.33 -4.84
N PRO A 35 10.14 0.22 -4.19
CA PRO A 35 9.51 -1.07 -4.41
C PRO A 35 7.99 -1.03 -4.24
N PRO A 36 7.22 -1.76 -5.06
CA PRO A 36 5.78 -1.88 -4.90
C PRO A 36 5.41 -2.33 -3.48
N SER A 37 4.46 -1.62 -2.87
CA SER A 37 3.98 -1.90 -1.51
C SER A 37 2.56 -1.38 -1.34
N VAL A 38 1.91 -1.83 -0.27
CA VAL A 38 0.62 -1.28 0.17
C VAL A 38 0.81 -0.56 1.49
N ILE A 39 0.44 0.72 1.56
CA ILE A 39 0.56 1.50 2.80
C ILE A 39 -0.63 1.17 3.71
N ALA A 40 -0.34 0.65 4.91
CA ALA A 40 -1.34 0.29 5.92
C ALA A 40 -1.62 1.43 6.91
N ALA A 41 -0.60 2.23 7.23
CA ALA A 41 -0.73 3.41 8.08
C ALA A 41 0.23 4.51 7.64
N ALA A 42 -0.11 5.76 7.92
CA ALA A 42 0.79 6.89 7.75
C ALA A 42 0.61 7.92 8.87
N ALA A 43 1.69 8.55 9.28
CA ALA A 43 1.69 9.55 10.33
C ALA A 43 2.80 10.59 10.10
N GLY A 44 2.68 11.76 10.73
CA GLY A 44 3.76 12.75 10.73
C GLY A 44 5.05 12.23 11.38
N ALA A 45 4.92 11.38 12.41
CA ALA A 45 6.05 10.65 13.00
C ALA A 45 5.61 9.31 13.62
N ILE A 46 6.43 8.28 13.41
CA ILE A 46 6.36 6.95 14.02
C ILE A 46 7.67 6.73 14.79
N PRO A 47 7.74 7.11 16.08
CA PRO A 47 8.94 6.98 16.89
C PRO A 47 9.44 5.54 16.97
N GLN A 48 10.74 5.32 17.23
CA GLN A 48 11.35 3.98 17.30
C GLN A 48 10.59 3.02 18.24
N ALA A 49 10.17 3.49 19.42
CA ALA A 49 9.38 2.66 20.35
C ALA A 49 8.03 2.19 19.75
N ALA A 50 7.41 2.98 18.87
CA ALA A 50 6.21 2.58 18.15
C ALA A 50 6.53 1.54 17.05
N GLN A 51 7.67 1.69 16.37
CA GLN A 51 8.15 0.72 15.38
C GLN A 51 8.47 -0.63 16.03
N GLU A 52 9.09 -0.63 17.21
CA GLU A 52 9.39 -1.83 17.99
C GLU A 52 8.12 -2.53 18.48
N ALA A 53 7.14 -1.77 18.99
CA ALA A 53 5.84 -2.31 19.39
C ALA A 53 5.09 -2.94 18.20
N LEU A 54 5.09 -2.27 17.04
CA LEU A 54 4.53 -2.81 15.81
C LEU A 54 5.23 -4.10 15.39
N ALA A 55 6.57 -4.13 15.42
CA ALA A 55 7.33 -5.32 15.05
C ALA A 55 7.05 -6.50 16.00
N ALA A 56 6.81 -6.25 17.29
CA ALA A 56 6.42 -7.28 18.24
C ALA A 56 5.02 -7.84 17.94
N GLU A 57 4.05 -6.96 17.66
CA GLU A 57 2.67 -7.35 17.33
C GLU A 57 2.62 -8.17 16.03
N VAL A 58 3.26 -7.67 14.97
CA VAL A 58 3.25 -8.30 13.64
C VAL A 58 3.83 -9.71 13.65
N ARG A 59 4.81 -10.01 14.52
CA ARG A 59 5.39 -11.36 14.65
C ARG A 59 4.39 -12.42 15.10
N LEU A 60 3.28 -12.02 15.72
CA LEU A 60 2.23 -12.91 16.20
C LEU A 60 1.11 -13.11 15.16
N LEU A 61 1.12 -12.32 14.08
CA LEU A 61 0.07 -12.33 13.08
C LEU A 61 0.38 -13.31 11.93
N ALA A 62 -0.66 -13.97 11.44
CA ALA A 62 -0.64 -14.55 10.11
C ALA A 62 -0.79 -13.42 9.09
N LEU A 63 0.24 -13.21 8.26
CA LEU A 63 0.20 -12.17 7.23
C LEU A 63 -0.65 -12.64 6.03
N PRO A 64 -1.55 -11.77 5.51
CA PRO A 64 -2.53 -12.18 4.52
C PRO A 64 -1.94 -12.28 3.11
N SER A 65 -2.69 -12.90 2.21
CA SER A 65 -2.55 -12.64 0.77
C SER A 65 -3.54 -11.56 0.37
N ILE A 66 -3.14 -10.64 -0.49
CA ILE A 66 -3.98 -9.60 -1.07
C ILE A 66 -4.15 -9.82 -2.56
N TRP A 67 -5.30 -9.43 -3.08
CA TRP A 67 -5.64 -9.49 -4.51
C TRP A 67 -5.79 -8.06 -5.03
N LEU A 68 -4.85 -7.60 -5.84
CA LEU A 68 -4.81 -6.26 -6.43
C LEU A 68 -5.42 -6.33 -7.84
N GLU A 69 -6.58 -5.72 -8.04
CA GLU A 69 -7.39 -5.98 -9.26
C GLU A 69 -8.09 -4.75 -9.84
N THR A 70 -8.34 -3.70 -9.04
CA THR A 70 -9.15 -2.56 -9.50
C THR A 70 -8.27 -1.33 -9.78
N LEU A 71 -8.22 -0.89 -11.03
CA LEU A 71 -7.59 0.39 -11.37
C LEU A 71 -8.48 1.56 -10.93
N GLY A 72 -7.87 2.58 -10.31
CA GLY A 72 -8.59 3.79 -9.91
C GLY A 72 -7.67 4.89 -9.41
N THR A 73 -8.27 5.92 -8.82
CA THR A 73 -7.60 7.04 -8.15
C THR A 73 -8.04 7.11 -6.69
N VAL A 74 -7.27 7.78 -5.83
CA VAL A 74 -7.60 7.88 -4.39
C VAL A 74 -7.88 9.30 -3.94
N ALA A 75 -8.72 9.45 -2.91
CA ALA A 75 -9.07 10.74 -2.36
C ALA A 75 -7.83 11.48 -1.85
N GLY A 76 -7.71 12.76 -2.21
CA GLY A 76 -6.56 13.61 -1.86
C GLY A 76 -5.30 13.39 -2.70
N ARG A 77 -5.28 12.40 -3.60
CA ARG A 77 -4.20 12.17 -4.59
C ARG A 77 -4.82 11.80 -5.96
N PRO A 78 -5.56 12.73 -6.57
CA PRO A 78 -6.31 12.45 -7.81
C PRO A 78 -5.40 12.22 -9.02
N ASP A 79 -4.14 12.66 -8.96
CA ASP A 79 -3.16 12.50 -10.04
C ASP A 79 -2.52 11.11 -10.07
N GLU A 80 -2.71 10.30 -9.02
CA GLU A 80 -2.16 8.94 -8.94
C GLU A 80 -3.11 7.92 -9.57
N LEU A 81 -2.57 7.03 -10.42
CA LEU A 81 -3.24 5.78 -10.75
C LEU A 81 -2.80 4.71 -9.75
N VAL A 82 -3.76 4.00 -9.19
CA VAL A 82 -3.52 2.93 -8.23
C VAL A 82 -4.16 1.62 -8.68
N LEU A 83 -3.60 0.51 -8.25
CA LEU A 83 -4.23 -0.80 -8.27
C LEU A 83 -4.70 -1.12 -6.86
N ALA A 84 -6.01 -1.05 -6.65
CA ALA A 84 -6.65 -1.28 -5.36
C ALA A 84 -6.87 -2.77 -5.10
N ALA A 85 -6.74 -3.16 -3.83
CA ALA A 85 -6.97 -4.51 -3.38
C ALA A 85 -8.45 -4.78 -3.14
N VAL A 86 -8.87 -6.03 -3.39
CA VAL A 86 -10.10 -6.57 -2.82
C VAL A 86 -9.93 -6.64 -1.30
N VAL A 87 -10.86 -6.04 -0.58
CA VAL A 87 -10.83 -5.98 0.89
C VAL A 87 -11.57 -7.18 1.46
N ASP A 88 -10.87 -7.98 2.25
CA ASP A 88 -11.44 -9.10 3.01
C ASP A 88 -11.20 -8.96 4.53
N ALA A 89 -11.75 -9.90 5.29
CA ALA A 89 -11.66 -9.89 6.75
C ALA A 89 -10.24 -10.12 7.27
N GLU A 90 -9.41 -10.91 6.57
CA GLU A 90 -8.03 -11.17 6.98
C GLU A 90 -7.17 -9.90 6.83
N LEU A 91 -7.32 -9.21 5.70
CA LEU A 91 -6.65 -7.93 5.44
C LEU A 91 -7.07 -6.86 6.46
N LEU A 92 -8.37 -6.76 6.75
CA LEU A 92 -8.88 -5.81 7.75
C LEU A 92 -8.42 -6.16 9.16
N ALA A 93 -8.30 -7.44 9.53
CA ALA A 93 -7.81 -7.86 10.83
C ALA A 93 -6.34 -7.44 11.04
N VAL A 94 -5.48 -7.66 10.03
CA VAL A 94 -4.08 -7.24 10.09
C VAL A 94 -3.96 -5.71 10.12
N HIS A 95 -4.78 -5.00 9.33
CA HIS A 95 -4.85 -3.53 9.40
C HIS A 95 -5.25 -3.02 10.79
N GLY A 96 -6.26 -3.64 11.40
CA GLY A 96 -6.67 -3.35 12.78
C GLY A 96 -5.52 -3.52 13.77
N ALA A 97 -4.83 -4.68 13.73
CA ALA A 97 -3.70 -4.97 14.60
C ALA A 97 -2.53 -3.96 14.43
N VAL A 98 -2.26 -3.52 13.20
CA VAL A 98 -1.28 -2.44 12.94
C VAL A 98 -1.70 -1.16 13.69
N HIS A 99 -2.97 -0.76 13.62
CA HIS A 99 -3.44 0.45 14.29
C HIS A 99 -3.49 0.31 15.81
N ASP A 100 -3.83 -0.86 16.34
CA ASP A 100 -3.79 -1.14 17.77
C ASP A 100 -2.35 -1.03 18.32
N ALA A 101 -1.36 -1.55 17.59
CA ALA A 101 0.04 -1.41 17.94
C ALA A 101 0.50 0.06 17.93
N LEU A 102 0.00 0.87 17.00
CA LEU A 102 0.36 2.29 16.87
C LEU A 102 -0.46 3.23 17.78
N ALA A 103 -1.57 2.77 18.34
CA ALA A 103 -2.52 3.58 19.09
C ALA A 103 -1.84 4.34 20.25
N GLY A 104 -2.01 5.66 20.26
CA GLY A 104 -1.40 6.54 21.27
C GLY A 104 0.13 6.70 21.18
N ARG A 105 0.78 6.07 20.18
CA ARG A 105 2.26 6.05 20.04
C ARG A 105 2.77 6.86 18.85
N VAL A 106 1.89 7.33 17.96
CA VAL A 106 2.24 8.10 16.75
C VAL A 106 1.78 9.56 16.84
N ARG A 107 2.39 10.44 16.03
CA ARG A 107 1.99 11.86 15.93
C ARG A 107 1.39 12.16 14.56
N SER A 108 0.30 12.91 14.56
CA SER A 108 -0.41 13.36 13.35
C SER A 108 -0.74 12.18 12.41
N PRO A 109 -1.58 11.21 12.83
CA PRO A 109 -2.01 10.13 11.95
C PRO A 109 -2.78 10.68 10.75
N LEU A 110 -2.55 10.13 9.56
CA LEU A 110 -3.22 10.53 8.34
C LEU A 110 -4.57 9.83 8.22
N ALA A 111 -5.64 10.62 8.16
CA ALA A 111 -7.02 10.13 8.16
C ALA A 111 -7.30 9.07 7.09
N ALA A 112 -6.76 9.22 5.87
CA ALA A 112 -6.98 8.29 4.75
C ALA A 112 -6.49 6.85 4.98
N TYR A 113 -5.74 6.59 6.05
CA TYR A 113 -5.25 5.25 6.40
C TYR A 113 -5.86 4.71 7.69
N LEU A 114 -6.78 5.45 8.32
CA LEU A 114 -7.46 4.99 9.53
C LEU A 114 -8.48 3.89 9.21
N PRO A 115 -8.76 2.97 10.17
CA PRO A 115 -9.82 1.99 10.03
C PRO A 115 -11.15 2.62 9.58
N GLY A 116 -11.83 1.96 8.64
CA GLY A 116 -13.09 2.43 8.05
C GLY A 116 -12.97 3.44 6.90
N THR A 117 -11.78 4.00 6.66
CA THR A 117 -11.52 4.94 5.55
C THR A 117 -10.44 4.47 4.57
N TRP A 118 -9.66 3.48 4.99
CA TRP A 118 -8.51 2.97 4.26
C TRP A 118 -8.93 2.24 2.98
N LEU A 119 -8.36 2.67 1.85
CA LEU A 119 -8.36 1.91 0.61
C LEU A 119 -6.98 1.26 0.44
N PRO A 120 -6.82 -0.06 0.61
CA PRO A 120 -5.56 -0.73 0.33
C PRO A 120 -5.24 -0.68 -1.17
N HIS A 121 -4.08 -0.13 -1.53
CA HIS A 121 -3.68 -0.01 -2.93
C HIS A 121 -2.15 0.04 -3.09
N CYS A 122 -1.70 -0.31 -4.29
CA CYS A 122 -0.36 -0.05 -4.78
C CYS A 122 -0.42 1.08 -5.82
N VAL A 123 0.41 2.11 -5.67
CA VAL A 123 0.51 3.19 -6.67
C VAL A 123 1.24 2.67 -7.91
N LEU A 124 0.65 2.87 -9.09
CA LEU A 124 1.24 2.48 -10.39
C LEU A 124 1.78 3.69 -11.15
N ALA A 125 1.11 4.83 -11.09
CA ALA A 125 1.55 6.09 -11.70
C ALA A 125 1.38 7.24 -10.71
N SER A 126 2.27 8.22 -10.78
CA SER A 126 2.20 9.46 -9.97
C SER A 126 1.58 10.64 -10.70
N GLU A 127 1.21 10.45 -11.97
CA GLU A 127 0.57 11.47 -12.82
C GLU A 127 -0.26 10.81 -13.92
N ARG A 128 -1.04 11.64 -14.65
CA ARG A 128 -1.78 11.28 -15.88
C ARG A 128 -2.60 9.97 -15.74
N PRO A 129 -3.45 9.86 -14.70
CA PRO A 129 -4.09 8.59 -14.34
C PRO A 129 -5.04 8.06 -15.42
N ALA A 130 -5.72 8.93 -16.16
CA ALA A 130 -6.61 8.53 -17.25
C ALA A 130 -5.86 7.86 -18.41
N GLU A 131 -4.68 8.38 -18.76
CA GLU A 131 -3.84 7.81 -19.81
C GLU A 131 -3.19 6.50 -19.35
N ALA A 132 -2.69 6.48 -18.12
CA ALA A 132 -2.17 5.26 -17.51
C ALA A 132 -3.25 4.17 -17.42
N PHE A 133 -4.48 4.53 -17.08
CA PHE A 133 -5.62 3.61 -17.08
C PHE A 133 -5.86 3.01 -18.47
N ALA A 134 -5.92 3.85 -19.51
CA ALA A 134 -6.15 3.41 -20.88
C ALA A 134 -5.06 2.45 -21.38
N LEU A 135 -3.81 2.65 -20.95
CA LEU A 135 -2.71 1.74 -21.27
C LEU A 135 -2.83 0.41 -20.54
N LEU A 136 -3.19 0.41 -19.26
CA LEU A 136 -3.18 -0.82 -18.45
C LEU A 136 -4.47 -1.62 -18.54
N HIS A 137 -5.60 -1.05 -18.95
CA HIS A 137 -6.87 -1.76 -19.02
C HIS A 137 -6.97 -2.69 -20.26
N PRO A 138 -7.44 -3.94 -20.10
CA PRO A 138 -7.74 -4.63 -18.85
C PRO A 138 -6.45 -5.00 -18.08
N VAL A 139 -6.46 -4.77 -16.76
CA VAL A 139 -5.33 -5.12 -15.90
C VAL A 139 -5.47 -6.57 -15.44
N PRO A 140 -4.37 -7.36 -15.40
CA PRO A 140 -4.42 -8.66 -14.74
C PRO A 140 -4.55 -8.48 -13.23
N THR A 141 -5.23 -9.44 -12.60
CA THR A 141 -5.16 -9.64 -11.15
C THR A 141 -3.72 -9.90 -10.73
N VAL A 142 -3.22 -9.16 -9.74
CA VAL A 142 -1.95 -9.46 -9.07
C VAL A 142 -2.24 -10.02 -7.69
N ARG A 143 -1.88 -11.28 -7.46
CA ARG A 143 -1.92 -11.90 -6.13
C ARG A 143 -0.61 -11.63 -5.41
N ALA A 144 -0.67 -11.07 -4.22
CA ALA A 144 0.51 -10.78 -3.42
C ALA A 144 0.40 -11.35 -2.00
N ARG A 145 1.37 -12.13 -1.56
CA ARG A 145 1.55 -12.47 -0.16
C ARG A 145 2.26 -11.32 0.54
N VAL A 146 1.73 -10.89 1.69
CA VAL A 146 2.44 -9.97 2.57
C VAL A 146 3.53 -10.76 3.30
N VAL A 147 4.78 -10.36 3.13
CA VAL A 147 5.95 -11.06 3.71
C VAL A 147 6.57 -10.33 4.89
N ALA A 148 6.27 -9.04 5.05
CA ALA A 148 6.62 -8.25 6.23
C ALA A 148 5.77 -6.98 6.32
N VAL A 149 5.84 -6.34 7.49
CA VAL A 149 5.27 -5.03 7.77
C VAL A 149 6.39 -4.13 8.26
N ASP A 150 6.72 -3.10 7.49
CA ASP A 150 7.87 -2.23 7.74
C ASP A 150 7.39 -0.81 8.09
N ALA A 151 7.97 -0.19 9.11
CA ALA A 151 7.68 1.20 9.50
C ALA A 151 8.88 2.12 9.22
N GLY A 152 8.65 3.23 8.53
CA GLY A 152 9.69 4.19 8.15
C GLY A 152 9.19 5.34 7.28
#